data_AF-A0A398CD44-F1
#
_entry.id   AF-A0A398CD44-F1
#
_cell.length_a   1.000
_cell.length_b   1.000
_cell.length_c   1.000
_cell.angle_alpha   90.00
_cell.angle_beta   90.00
_cell.angle_gamma   90.00
#
_symmetry.space_group_name_H-M   'P 1'
#
loop_
_entity.id
_entity.type
_entity.pdbx_description
1 polymer ?
#
loop_
_entity_poly.entity_id
_entity_poly.type
_entity_poly.pdbx_seq_one_letter_code
_entity_poly.pdbx_strand_id
1 'polypeptide(L)'
;MVLIAVLWIVAALSIAVTGLTRSVRQEAALLGVARSNLQATALGEAAIALALQQMVAAGKPAGEWREAPVQFQGQTIGVSVAPLTGLIDINTAPPALLAKLYMVAGGLPPAAAETLAQATVAARERRDARGVPARFEAPEDLLQVPGFGYDLYARLAGLITADLRGSGRVNPLAAPPGVLAVLANGSQGVVDQIAGARRTGGEGIDMTALDGNFVQQTAGRQLRMVARVPNADGSAVEVLRDVDLTPDRRSGAPWQIFHASERAVPAPTNP
;
A
#
# COMPACT_ATOMS: atom_id res chain seq x y z
N MET A 1 27.02 37.12 -52.09
CA MET A 1 27.58 35.98 -51.32
C MET A 1 27.51 36.20 -49.81
N VAL A 2 27.89 37.36 -49.26
CA VAL A 2 27.89 37.63 -47.80
C VAL A 2 26.50 37.54 -47.13
N LEU A 3 25.45 38.02 -47.79
CA LEU A 3 24.07 37.99 -47.26
C LEU A 3 23.52 36.59 -46.97
N ILE A 4 23.87 35.60 -47.80
CA ILE A 4 23.44 34.21 -47.62
C ILE A 4 24.10 33.60 -46.36
N ALA A 5 25.39 33.88 -46.15
CA ALA A 5 26.13 33.39 -44.97
C ALA A 5 25.54 33.96 -43.67
N VAL A 6 25.19 35.25 -43.64
CA VAL A 6 24.54 35.88 -42.48
C VAL A 6 23.18 35.24 -42.20
N LEU A 7 22.37 34.99 -43.23
CA LEU A 7 21.06 34.37 -43.07
C LEU A 7 21.15 32.97 -42.46
N TRP A 8 22.11 32.15 -42.89
CA TRP A 8 22.34 30.82 -42.31
C TRP A 8 22.80 30.88 -40.85
N ILE A 9 23.64 31.84 -40.48
CA ILE A 9 24.07 32.04 -39.09
C ILE A 9 22.89 32.44 -38.22
N VAL A 10 22.04 33.37 -38.67
CA VAL A 10 20.83 33.78 -37.94
C VAL A 10 19.86 32.62 -37.78
N ALA A 11 19.68 31.80 -38.82
CA ALA A 11 18.85 30.60 -38.76
C ALA A 11 19.40 29.58 -37.75
N ALA A 12 20.71 29.29 -37.78
CA ALA A 12 21.36 28.39 -36.85
C ALA A 12 21.26 28.89 -35.39
N LEU A 13 21.47 30.19 -35.17
CA LEU A 13 21.33 30.83 -33.86
C LEU A 13 19.89 30.74 -33.35
N SER A 14 18.90 30.97 -34.23
CA SER A 14 17.47 30.89 -33.87
C SER A 14 17.07 29.46 -33.45
N ILE A 15 17.59 28.44 -34.15
CA ILE A 15 17.38 27.04 -33.78
C ILE A 15 18.03 26.73 -32.42
N ALA A 16 19.27 27.17 -32.20
CA ALA A 16 19.98 26.97 -30.93
C ALA A 16 19.25 27.61 -29.74
N VAL A 17 18.80 28.86 -29.89
CA VAL A 17 18.03 29.58 -28.87
C VAL A 17 16.70 28.89 -28.57
N THR A 18 16.01 28.41 -29.61
CA THR A 18 14.74 27.67 -29.44
C THR A 18 14.96 26.35 -28.70
N GLY A 19 16.02 25.62 -29.05
CA GLY A 19 16.41 24.38 -28.35
C GLY A 19 16.72 24.62 -26.88
N LEU A 20 17.54 25.63 -26.57
CA LEU A 20 17.90 25.99 -25.20
C LEU A 20 16.68 26.42 -24.38
N THR A 21 15.80 27.24 -24.96
CA THR A 21 14.57 27.69 -24.28
C THR A 21 13.66 26.52 -23.95
N ARG A 22 13.52 25.55 -24.87
CA ARG A 22 12.76 24.32 -24.61
C ARG A 22 13.38 23.50 -23.49
N SER A 23 14.71 23.35 -23.49
CA SER A 23 15.44 22.62 -22.43
C SER A 23 15.22 23.25 -21.05
N VAL A 24 15.41 24.56 -20.93
CA VAL A 24 15.22 25.27 -19.65
C VAL A 24 13.78 25.17 -19.15
N ARG A 25 12.80 25.26 -20.04
CA ARG A 25 11.38 25.07 -19.68
C ARG A 25 11.09 23.65 -19.20
N GLN A 26 11.70 22.64 -19.82
CA GLN A 26 11.56 21.25 -19.39
C GLN A 26 12.19 21.02 -18.02
N GLU A 27 13.39 21.54 -17.78
CA GLU A 27 14.04 21.47 -16.46
C GLU A 27 13.22 22.17 -15.37
N ALA A 28 12.71 23.38 -15.67
CA ALA A 28 11.86 24.11 -14.74
C ALA A 28 10.55 23.36 -14.43
N ALA A 29 9.94 22.71 -15.43
CA ALA A 29 8.75 21.88 -15.24
C ALA A 29 9.04 20.66 -14.36
N LEU A 30 10.16 19.96 -14.59
CA LEU A 30 10.56 18.80 -13.78
C LEU A 30 10.80 19.18 -12.32
N LEU A 31 11.49 20.30 -12.07
CA LEU A 31 11.70 20.82 -10.71
C LEU A 31 10.38 21.23 -10.04
N GLY A 32 9.45 21.80 -10.81
CA GLY A 32 8.11 22.13 -10.34
C GLY A 32 7.34 20.90 -9.84
N VAL A 33 7.36 19.81 -10.61
CA VAL A 33 6.71 18.53 -10.23
C VAL A 33 7.38 17.92 -9.00
N ALA A 34 8.70 17.85 -8.97
CA ALA A 34 9.44 17.32 -7.81
C ALA A 34 9.09 18.08 -6.52
N ARG A 35 9.05 19.41 -6.59
CA ARG A 35 8.65 20.25 -5.46
C ARG A 35 7.20 20.03 -5.04
N SER A 36 6.28 19.92 -5.99
CA SER A 36 4.87 19.64 -5.72
C SER A 36 4.70 18.31 -4.98
N ASN A 37 5.40 17.26 -5.44
CA ASN A 37 5.33 15.94 -4.82
C ASN A 37 5.92 15.93 -3.40
N LEU A 38 7.03 16.63 -3.16
CA LEU A 38 7.58 16.77 -1.81
C LEU A 38 6.61 17.50 -0.87
N GLN A 39 5.97 18.57 -1.36
CA GLN A 39 4.96 19.29 -0.58
C GLN A 39 3.75 18.41 -0.27
N ALA A 40 3.23 17.68 -1.27
CA ALA A 40 2.13 16.76 -1.10
C ALA A 40 2.47 15.61 -0.13
N THR A 41 3.70 15.10 -0.19
CA THR A 41 4.20 14.09 0.75
C THR A 41 4.20 14.62 2.18
N ALA A 42 4.78 15.81 2.41
CA ALA A 42 4.83 16.43 3.73
C ALA A 42 3.42 16.72 4.30
N LEU A 43 2.49 17.14 3.45
CA LEU A 43 1.08 17.32 3.83
C LEU A 43 0.42 16.00 4.22
N GLY A 44 0.69 14.93 3.47
CA GLY A 44 0.18 13.59 3.77
C GLY A 44 0.74 13.04 5.08
N GLU A 45 2.04 13.22 5.34
CA GLU A 45 2.67 12.84 6.61
C GLU A 45 2.06 13.61 7.79
N ALA A 46 1.85 14.92 7.65
CA ALA A 46 1.21 15.72 8.69
C ALA A 46 -0.24 15.26 8.96
N ALA A 47 -1.00 14.94 7.91
CA ALA A 47 -2.35 14.43 8.05
C ALA A 47 -2.37 13.06 8.77
N ILE A 48 -1.45 12.16 8.44
CA ILE A 48 -1.29 10.87 9.13
C ILE A 48 -0.93 11.09 10.60
N ALA A 49 0.03 11.98 10.90
CA ALA A 49 0.44 12.27 12.27
C ALA A 49 -0.73 12.81 13.12
N LEU A 50 -1.55 13.70 12.57
CA LEU A 50 -2.76 14.21 13.25
C LEU A 50 -3.80 13.12 13.47
N ALA A 51 -4.03 12.25 12.48
CA ALA A 51 -4.93 11.11 12.64
C ALA A 51 -4.45 10.15 13.73
N LEU A 52 -3.14 9.84 13.76
CA LEU A 52 -2.53 9.00 14.80
C LEU A 52 -2.65 9.63 16.19
N GLN A 53 -2.43 10.93 16.31
CA GLN A 53 -2.62 11.65 17.57
C GLN A 53 -4.05 11.48 18.11
N GLN A 54 -5.06 11.65 17.25
CA GLN A 54 -6.47 11.46 17.63
C GLN A 54 -6.75 10.00 18.05
N MET A 55 -6.18 9.03 17.33
CA MET A 55 -6.34 7.61 17.67
C MET A 55 -5.68 7.24 19.00
N VAL A 56 -4.47 7.73 19.25
CA VAL A 56 -3.78 7.52 20.53
C VAL A 56 -4.55 8.17 21.67
N ALA A 57 -5.06 9.39 21.48
CA ALA A 57 -5.89 10.07 22.47
C ALA A 57 -7.21 9.32 22.76
N ALA A 58 -7.80 8.68 21.75
CA ALA A 58 -9.00 7.85 21.92
C ALA A 58 -8.72 6.52 22.64
N GLY A 59 -7.49 6.01 22.58
CA GLY A 59 -7.04 4.82 23.33
C GLY A 59 -7.66 3.48 22.91
N LYS A 60 -8.45 3.44 21.82
CA LYS A 60 -9.13 2.22 21.36
C LYS A 60 -8.39 1.57 20.19
N PRO A 61 -8.23 0.23 20.18
CA PRO A 61 -7.68 -0.47 19.02
C PRO A 61 -8.64 -0.34 17.82
N ALA A 62 -8.09 -0.33 16.60
CA ALA A 62 -8.91 -0.27 15.39
C ALA A 62 -9.31 -1.69 14.97
N GLY A 63 -10.62 -1.90 14.77
CA GLY A 63 -11.19 -3.17 14.32
C GLY A 63 -11.55 -3.21 12.85
N GLU A 64 -11.61 -2.06 12.19
CA GLU A 64 -12.26 -1.93 10.89
C GLU A 64 -11.54 -0.90 10.04
N TRP A 65 -11.66 -1.05 8.72
CA TRP A 65 -11.27 -0.02 7.78
C TRP A 65 -12.16 1.21 7.97
N ARG A 66 -11.55 2.39 8.02
CA ARG A 66 -12.26 3.67 8.04
C ARG A 66 -11.50 4.72 7.25
N GLU A 67 -12.23 5.67 6.71
CA GLU A 67 -11.66 6.88 6.12
C GLU A 67 -12.11 8.09 6.94
N ALA A 68 -11.16 8.95 7.28
CA ALA A 68 -11.43 10.16 8.05
C ALA A 68 -10.85 11.38 7.32
N PRO A 69 -11.63 12.47 7.18
CA PRO A 69 -11.10 13.72 6.68
C PRO A 69 -10.24 14.39 7.74
N VAL A 70 -9.01 14.75 7.38
CA VAL A 70 -8.09 15.50 8.24
C VAL A 70 -7.86 16.88 7.63
N GLN A 71 -8.11 17.93 8.41
CA GLN A 71 -7.85 19.31 8.01
C GLN A 71 -6.44 19.71 8.38
N PHE A 72 -5.64 20.13 7.40
CA PHE A 72 -4.30 20.66 7.63
C PHE A 72 -3.96 21.75 6.61
N GLN A 73 -3.49 22.91 7.10
CA GLN A 73 -3.14 24.08 6.26
C GLN A 73 -4.23 24.48 5.25
N GLY A 74 -5.51 24.40 5.63
CA GLY A 74 -6.64 24.76 4.77
C GLY A 74 -6.98 23.73 3.70
N GLN A 75 -6.33 22.56 3.71
CA GLN A 75 -6.66 21.42 2.84
C GLN A 75 -7.31 20.30 3.64
N THR A 76 -8.32 19.67 3.05
CA THR A 76 -8.92 18.44 3.55
C THR A 76 -8.25 17.24 2.90
N ILE A 77 -7.56 16.43 3.68
CA ILE A 77 -6.85 15.25 3.23
C ILE A 77 -7.60 14.02 3.73
N GLY A 78 -7.99 13.13 2.82
CA GLY A 78 -8.59 11.85 3.17
C GLY A 78 -7.51 10.92 3.71
N VAL A 79 -7.68 10.46 4.96
CA VAL A 79 -6.78 9.49 5.60
C VAL A 79 -7.55 8.20 5.84
N SER A 80 -7.16 7.16 5.10
CA SER A 80 -7.62 5.79 5.31
C SER A 80 -6.81 5.13 6.41
N VAL A 81 -7.50 4.47 7.33
CA VAL A 81 -6.94 3.72 8.44
C VAL A 81 -7.44 2.29 8.36
N ALA A 82 -6.51 1.33 8.25
CA ALA A 82 -6.84 -0.09 8.17
C ALA A 82 -5.95 -0.88 9.15
N PRO A 83 -6.50 -1.68 10.06
CA PRO A 83 -5.71 -2.65 10.82
C PRO A 83 -4.95 -3.60 9.90
N LEU A 84 -3.69 -3.89 10.20
CA LEU A 84 -2.90 -4.87 9.42
C LEU A 84 -3.50 -6.27 9.48
N THR A 85 -4.35 -6.56 10.48
CA THR A 85 -5.15 -7.80 10.56
C THR A 85 -6.05 -8.03 9.35
N GLY A 86 -6.29 -7.01 8.51
CA GLY A 86 -6.96 -7.15 7.21
C GLY A 86 -6.08 -7.70 6.09
N LEU A 87 -4.77 -7.81 6.28
CA LEU A 87 -3.82 -8.40 5.35
C LEU A 87 -3.56 -9.87 5.68
N ILE A 88 -3.00 -10.59 4.71
CA ILE A 88 -2.61 -12.00 4.89
C ILE A 88 -1.21 -12.05 5.50
N ASP A 89 -1.11 -12.58 6.71
CA ASP A 89 0.18 -12.79 7.40
C ASP A 89 0.94 -13.97 6.80
N ILE A 90 2.04 -13.71 6.11
CA ILE A 90 2.84 -14.76 5.46
C ILE A 90 3.54 -15.69 6.45
N ASN A 91 3.69 -15.27 7.71
CA ASN A 91 4.31 -16.07 8.76
C ASN A 91 3.32 -17.02 9.46
N THR A 92 2.03 -16.72 9.47
CA THR A 92 1.03 -17.53 10.20
C THR A 92 -0.12 -18.05 9.35
N ALA A 93 -0.34 -17.52 8.14
CA ALA A 93 -1.42 -17.96 7.25
C ALA A 93 -1.34 -19.47 6.98
N PRO A 94 -2.48 -20.19 6.98
CA PRO A 94 -2.49 -21.61 6.65
C PRO A 94 -2.14 -21.83 5.18
N PRO A 95 -1.55 -23.00 4.81
CA PRO A 95 -1.15 -23.29 3.43
C PRO A 95 -2.29 -23.12 2.42
N ALA A 96 -3.52 -23.48 2.80
CA ALA A 96 -4.69 -23.32 1.96
C ALA A 96 -5.03 -21.85 1.65
N LEU A 97 -4.82 -20.92 2.61
CA LEU A 97 -5.03 -19.49 2.37
C LEU A 97 -3.94 -18.92 1.45
N LEU A 98 -2.68 -19.35 1.64
CA LEU A 98 -1.57 -18.97 0.75
C LEU A 98 -1.80 -19.46 -0.69
N ALA A 99 -2.27 -20.69 -0.86
CA ALA A 99 -2.63 -21.22 -2.18
C ALA A 99 -3.75 -20.38 -2.82
N LYS A 100 -4.80 -20.01 -2.07
CA LYS A 100 -5.85 -19.11 -2.57
C LYS A 100 -5.32 -17.73 -2.94
N LEU A 101 -4.42 -17.16 -2.14
CA LEU A 101 -3.76 -15.88 -2.44
C LEU A 101 -3.05 -15.93 -3.79
N TYR A 102 -2.21 -16.95 -3.97
CA TYR A 102 -1.40 -17.12 -5.18
C TYR A 102 -2.23 -17.45 -6.42
N MET A 103 -3.35 -18.16 -6.25
CA MET A 103 -4.28 -18.45 -7.33
C MET A 103 -5.11 -17.21 -7.73
N VAL A 104 -5.81 -16.59 -6.76
CA VAL A 104 -6.79 -15.53 -7.03
C VAL A 104 -6.12 -14.19 -7.31
N ALA A 105 -5.22 -13.75 -6.43
CA ALA A 105 -4.54 -12.47 -6.59
C ALA A 105 -3.24 -12.59 -7.40
N GLY A 106 -2.56 -13.73 -7.28
CA GLY A 106 -1.33 -14.00 -8.04
C GLY A 106 -1.57 -14.47 -9.48
N GLY A 107 -2.78 -14.97 -9.79
CA GLY A 107 -3.12 -15.48 -11.12
C GLY A 107 -2.42 -16.79 -11.49
N LEU A 108 -1.89 -17.53 -10.50
CA LEU A 108 -1.22 -18.80 -10.74
C LEU A 108 -2.23 -19.94 -10.96
N PRO A 109 -1.89 -20.94 -11.80
CA PRO A 109 -2.65 -22.19 -11.88
C PRO A 109 -2.73 -22.89 -10.51
N PRO A 110 -3.82 -23.63 -10.20
CA PRO A 110 -4.03 -24.24 -8.88
C PRO A 110 -2.83 -25.05 -8.37
N ALA A 111 -2.28 -25.95 -9.19
CA ALA A 111 -1.13 -26.78 -8.80
C ALA A 111 0.15 -25.96 -8.51
N ALA A 112 0.37 -24.88 -9.27
CA ALA A 112 1.52 -23.99 -9.04
C ALA A 112 1.32 -23.16 -7.77
N ALA A 113 0.10 -22.70 -7.51
CA ALA A 113 -0.27 -21.97 -6.30
C ALA A 113 -0.09 -22.84 -5.04
N GLU A 114 -0.52 -24.10 -5.09
CA GLU A 114 -0.32 -25.07 -4.00
C GLU A 114 1.16 -25.35 -3.76
N THR A 115 1.93 -25.59 -4.82
CA THR A 115 3.38 -25.83 -4.73
C THR A 115 4.10 -24.64 -4.10
N LEU A 116 3.77 -23.42 -4.54
CA LEU A 116 4.37 -22.20 -3.99
C LEU A 116 3.96 -21.96 -2.53
N ALA A 117 2.71 -22.25 -2.17
CA ALA A 117 2.25 -22.18 -0.78
C ALA A 117 3.06 -23.11 0.14
N GLN A 118 3.32 -24.35 -0.31
CA GLN A 118 4.17 -25.28 0.44
C GLN A 118 5.62 -24.77 0.52
N ALA A 119 6.15 -24.20 -0.56
CA ALA A 119 7.50 -23.61 -0.55
C ALA A 119 7.61 -22.43 0.43
N THR A 120 6.59 -21.58 0.51
CA THR A 120 6.53 -20.48 1.50
C THR A 120 6.51 -21.01 2.93
N VAL A 121 5.72 -22.06 3.20
CA VAL A 121 5.66 -22.68 4.54
C VAL A 121 7.00 -23.31 4.91
N ALA A 122 7.60 -24.08 3.98
CA ALA A 122 8.91 -24.67 4.19
C ALA A 122 10.01 -23.62 4.44
N ALA A 123 9.91 -22.46 3.79
CA ALA A 123 10.85 -21.35 3.99
C ALA A 123 10.75 -20.75 5.41
N ARG A 124 9.54 -20.41 5.88
CA ARG A 124 9.36 -19.83 7.24
C ARG A 124 9.59 -20.83 8.37
N GLU A 125 9.54 -22.13 8.09
CA GLU A 125 9.82 -23.20 9.06
C GLU A 125 11.30 -23.62 9.08
N ARG A 126 12.08 -23.22 8.08
CA ARG A 126 13.52 -23.49 8.03
C ARG A 126 14.18 -22.90 9.27
N ARG A 127 14.95 -23.72 9.98
CA ARG A 127 15.64 -23.27 11.19
C ARG A 127 16.95 -22.58 10.85
N ASP A 128 17.24 -21.50 11.54
CA ASP A 128 18.53 -20.81 11.50
C ASP A 128 19.61 -21.60 12.26
N ALA A 129 20.84 -21.07 12.30
CA ALA A 129 21.96 -21.66 13.04
C ALA A 129 21.71 -21.77 14.56
N ARG A 130 20.71 -21.07 15.09
CA ARG A 130 20.30 -21.09 16.50
C ARG A 130 19.11 -22.03 16.75
N GLY A 131 18.63 -22.73 15.72
CA GLY A 131 17.52 -23.68 15.81
C GLY A 131 16.14 -23.01 15.84
N VAL A 132 16.04 -21.71 15.55
CA VAL A 132 14.78 -20.94 15.54
C VAL A 132 14.24 -20.86 14.11
N PRO A 133 12.92 -20.99 13.89
CA PRO A 133 12.33 -20.77 12.57
C PRO A 133 12.71 -19.38 12.03
N ALA A 134 13.31 -19.35 10.84
CA ALA A 134 13.80 -18.17 10.14
C ALA A 134 12.66 -17.38 9.50
N ARG A 135 11.58 -17.12 10.26
CA ARG A 135 10.40 -16.35 9.86
C ARG A 135 10.76 -15.16 8.98
N PHE A 136 9.87 -14.80 8.06
CA PHE A 136 10.04 -13.61 7.25
C PHE A 136 10.03 -12.37 8.14
N GLU A 137 10.99 -11.47 7.95
CA GLU A 137 11.05 -10.18 8.62
C GLU A 137 10.26 -9.12 7.83
N ALA A 138 10.23 -9.27 6.51
CA ALA A 138 9.51 -8.39 5.61
C ALA A 138 8.80 -9.17 4.49
N PRO A 139 7.72 -8.62 3.89
CA PRO A 139 7.09 -9.20 2.71
C PRO A 139 8.05 -9.52 1.56
N GLU A 140 9.10 -8.71 1.39
CA GLU A 140 10.14 -8.84 0.37
C GLU A 140 10.93 -10.15 0.48
N ASP A 141 11.01 -10.75 1.67
CA ASP A 141 11.74 -12.01 1.88
C ASP A 141 11.12 -13.17 1.10
N LEU A 142 9.87 -13.04 0.64
CA LEU A 142 9.27 -13.99 -0.29
C LEU A 142 10.06 -14.13 -1.59
N LEU A 143 10.81 -13.12 -2.02
CA LEU A 143 11.67 -13.20 -3.21
C LEU A 143 12.81 -14.23 -3.05
N GLN A 144 13.10 -14.66 -1.83
CA GLN A 144 14.06 -15.73 -1.55
C GLN A 144 13.43 -17.13 -1.64
N VAL A 145 12.10 -17.22 -1.73
CA VAL A 145 11.37 -18.50 -1.86
C VAL A 145 11.52 -19.01 -3.29
N PRO A 146 11.99 -20.24 -3.52
CA PRO A 146 12.12 -20.81 -4.85
C PRO A 146 10.78 -20.78 -5.61
N GLY A 147 10.80 -20.25 -6.84
CA GLY A 147 9.61 -20.10 -7.67
C GLY A 147 8.82 -18.81 -7.45
N PHE A 148 9.24 -17.94 -6.52
CA PHE A 148 8.61 -16.65 -6.28
C PHE A 148 9.28 -15.54 -7.11
N GLY A 149 8.57 -15.00 -8.09
CA GLY A 149 9.07 -13.94 -8.98
C GLY A 149 8.72 -12.53 -8.52
N TYR A 150 9.46 -11.53 -9.02
CA TYR A 150 9.21 -10.12 -8.73
C TYR A 150 7.82 -9.65 -9.21
N ASP A 151 7.36 -10.10 -10.39
CA ASP A 151 6.04 -9.72 -10.90
C ASP A 151 4.89 -10.23 -10.01
N LEU A 152 5.08 -11.40 -9.40
CA LEU A 152 4.14 -11.94 -8.43
C LEU A 152 4.19 -11.12 -7.14
N TYR A 153 5.40 -10.82 -6.64
CA TYR A 153 5.59 -9.95 -5.49
C TYR A 153 4.89 -8.59 -5.67
N ALA A 154 5.14 -7.90 -6.78
CA ALA A 154 4.58 -6.58 -7.06
C ALA A 154 3.04 -6.57 -7.05
N ARG A 155 2.39 -7.66 -7.47
CA ARG A 155 0.92 -7.81 -7.40
C ARG A 155 0.42 -8.06 -5.98
N LEU A 156 1.20 -8.78 -5.17
CA LEU A 156 0.78 -9.25 -3.84
C LEU A 156 1.21 -8.32 -2.71
N ALA A 157 2.21 -7.47 -2.89
CA ALA A 157 2.82 -6.65 -1.84
C ALA A 157 1.79 -5.83 -1.03
N GLY A 158 0.73 -5.35 -1.68
CA GLY A 158 -0.36 -4.61 -1.02
C GLY A 158 -1.33 -5.47 -0.20
N LEU A 159 -1.24 -6.80 -0.27
CA LEU A 159 -2.19 -7.77 0.28
C LEU A 159 -1.62 -8.61 1.43
N ILE A 160 -0.30 -8.51 1.67
CA ILE A 160 0.44 -9.34 2.62
C ILE A 160 1.15 -8.50 3.67
N THR A 161 1.53 -9.14 4.77
CA THR A 161 2.36 -8.57 5.85
C THR A 161 3.19 -9.68 6.51
N ALA A 162 4.34 -9.33 7.08
CA ALA A 162 5.16 -10.20 7.91
C ALA A 162 5.10 -9.82 9.41
N ASP A 163 4.42 -8.72 9.74
CA ASP A 163 4.54 -8.00 11.01
C ASP A 163 3.53 -8.44 12.08
N LEU A 164 2.54 -9.23 11.67
CA LEU A 164 1.51 -9.73 12.58
C LEU A 164 2.05 -10.87 13.46
N ARG A 165 1.47 -10.97 14.66
CA ARG A 165 1.68 -12.09 15.58
C ARG A 165 0.31 -12.63 15.99
N GLY A 166 -0.35 -13.29 15.05
CA GLY A 166 -1.76 -13.67 15.17
C GLY A 166 -2.04 -15.13 14.85
N SER A 167 -3.32 -15.41 14.61
CA SER A 167 -3.88 -16.74 14.31
C SER A 167 -3.70 -17.16 12.85
N GLY A 168 -3.16 -16.30 11.98
CA GLY A 168 -3.11 -16.50 10.53
C GLY A 168 -4.43 -16.25 9.81
N ARG A 169 -5.49 -15.85 10.53
CA ARG A 169 -6.79 -15.46 9.96
C ARG A 169 -6.84 -13.96 9.70
N VAL A 170 -7.69 -13.58 8.77
CA VAL A 170 -7.85 -12.22 8.26
C VAL A 170 -9.13 -11.60 8.80
N ASN A 171 -9.08 -10.31 9.13
CA ASN A 171 -10.24 -9.51 9.45
C ASN A 171 -10.86 -8.89 8.18
N PRO A 172 -12.03 -9.37 7.72
CA PRO A 172 -12.66 -8.85 6.49
C PRO A 172 -13.07 -7.37 6.60
N LEU A 173 -13.35 -6.87 7.80
CA LEU A 173 -13.71 -5.47 8.02
C LEU A 173 -12.53 -4.53 7.75
N ALA A 174 -11.30 -5.02 7.97
CA ALA A 174 -10.06 -4.29 7.69
C ALA A 174 -9.47 -4.61 6.30
N ALA A 175 -9.95 -5.66 5.63
CA ALA A 175 -9.28 -6.21 4.46
C ALA A 175 -9.40 -5.31 3.21
N PRO A 176 -8.31 -5.10 2.45
CA PRO A 176 -8.38 -4.42 1.16
C PRO A 176 -9.15 -5.29 0.13
N PRO A 177 -9.64 -4.69 -0.97
CA PRO A 177 -10.42 -5.41 -1.98
C PRO A 177 -9.76 -6.68 -2.51
N GLY A 178 -8.44 -6.67 -2.73
CA GLY A 178 -7.71 -7.85 -3.21
C GLY A 178 -7.71 -9.02 -2.20
N VAL A 179 -7.64 -8.73 -0.89
CA VAL A 179 -7.74 -9.77 0.14
C VAL A 179 -9.18 -10.27 0.27
N LEU A 180 -10.18 -9.39 0.17
CA LEU A 180 -11.58 -9.81 0.11
C LEU A 180 -11.83 -10.75 -1.08
N ALA A 181 -11.24 -10.47 -2.25
CA ALA A 181 -11.34 -11.34 -3.41
C ALA A 181 -10.78 -12.73 -3.11
N VAL A 182 -9.63 -12.83 -2.43
CA VAL A 182 -9.06 -14.11 -1.99
C VAL A 182 -10.01 -14.87 -1.06
N LEU A 183 -10.58 -14.18 -0.06
CA LEU A 183 -11.52 -14.77 0.90
C LEU A 183 -12.86 -15.19 0.27
N ALA A 184 -13.28 -14.50 -0.80
CA ALA A 184 -14.51 -14.74 -1.55
C ALA A 184 -14.28 -15.63 -2.79
N ASN A 185 -13.15 -16.33 -2.89
CA ASN A 185 -12.79 -17.18 -4.04
C ASN A 185 -12.89 -16.48 -5.41
N GLY A 186 -12.53 -15.19 -5.47
CA GLY A 186 -12.53 -14.36 -6.67
C GLY A 186 -13.86 -13.64 -6.98
N SER A 187 -14.89 -13.80 -6.14
CA SER A 187 -16.20 -13.17 -6.39
C SER A 187 -16.18 -11.65 -6.19
N GLN A 188 -16.17 -10.89 -7.29
CA GLN A 188 -16.19 -9.42 -7.25
C GLN A 188 -17.49 -8.86 -6.65
N GLY A 189 -18.63 -9.52 -6.86
CA GLY A 189 -19.90 -9.08 -6.28
C GLY A 189 -19.87 -9.06 -4.74
N VAL A 190 -19.23 -10.04 -4.11
CA VAL A 190 -19.03 -10.09 -2.66
C VAL A 190 -18.06 -9.01 -2.19
N VAL A 191 -17.00 -8.77 -2.96
CA VAL A 191 -16.01 -7.70 -2.67
C VAL A 191 -16.71 -6.33 -2.68
N ASP A 192 -17.49 -6.04 -3.71
CA ASP A 192 -18.18 -4.77 -3.88
C ASP A 192 -19.26 -4.56 -2.81
N GLN A 193 -20.00 -5.62 -2.47
CA GLN A 193 -21.00 -5.60 -1.40
C GLN A 193 -20.34 -5.23 -0.05
N ILE A 194 -19.29 -5.93 0.35
CA ILE A 194 -18.61 -5.70 1.63
C ILE A 194 -17.90 -4.34 1.63
N ALA A 195 -17.20 -3.98 0.56
CA ALA A 195 -16.52 -2.69 0.45
C ALA A 195 -17.51 -1.52 0.44
N GLY A 196 -18.63 -1.66 -0.25
CA GLY A 196 -19.72 -0.68 -0.26
C GLY A 196 -20.32 -0.48 1.13
N ALA A 197 -20.69 -1.58 1.80
CA ALA A 197 -21.27 -1.53 3.14
C ALA A 197 -20.34 -0.89 4.18
N ARG A 198 -19.03 -1.13 4.08
CA ARG A 198 -18.02 -0.49 4.95
C ARG A 198 -17.96 1.02 4.75
N ARG A 199 -18.00 1.50 3.49
CA ARG A 199 -17.97 2.93 3.19
C ARG A 199 -19.19 3.67 3.73
N THR A 200 -20.34 3.02 3.79
CA THR A 200 -21.59 3.61 4.31
C THR A 200 -21.76 3.43 5.82
N GLY A 201 -20.82 2.75 6.51
CA GLY A 201 -20.92 2.49 7.94
C GLY A 201 -22.04 1.50 8.32
N GLY A 202 -22.33 0.53 7.44
CA GLY A 202 -23.38 -0.46 7.70
C GLY A 202 -23.04 -1.34 8.91
N GLU A 203 -23.98 -1.45 9.86
CA GLU A 203 -23.88 -2.42 10.95
C GLU A 203 -24.27 -3.82 10.44
N GLY A 204 -23.60 -4.87 10.94
CA GLY A 204 -23.94 -6.25 10.59
C GLY A 204 -23.68 -6.63 9.13
N ILE A 205 -22.56 -6.17 8.56
CA ILE A 205 -22.16 -6.49 7.18
C ILE A 205 -22.17 -8.01 6.96
N ASP A 206 -22.93 -8.47 5.96
CA ASP A 206 -23.00 -9.87 5.59
C ASP A 206 -21.64 -10.36 5.05
N MET A 207 -21.06 -11.32 5.77
CA MET A 207 -19.79 -11.98 5.46
C MET A 207 -19.95 -13.48 5.27
N THR A 208 -21.19 -13.99 5.19
CA THR A 208 -21.45 -15.43 5.10
C THR A 208 -20.92 -16.06 3.81
N ALA A 209 -20.72 -15.23 2.78
CA ALA A 209 -20.09 -15.62 1.52
C ALA A 209 -18.57 -15.80 1.60
N LEU A 210 -17.93 -15.42 2.71
CA LEU A 210 -16.49 -15.60 2.93
C LEU A 210 -16.19 -16.97 3.54
N ASP A 211 -14.99 -17.49 3.25
CA ASP A 211 -14.51 -18.73 3.85
C ASP A 211 -14.26 -18.59 5.36
N GLY A 212 -15.18 -19.13 6.17
CA GLY A 212 -15.16 -19.10 7.63
C GLY A 212 -13.85 -19.57 8.28
N ASN A 213 -13.07 -20.41 7.59
CA ASN A 213 -11.80 -20.93 8.09
C ASN A 213 -10.69 -19.88 8.11
N PHE A 214 -10.78 -18.88 7.24
CA PHE A 214 -9.74 -17.88 7.05
C PHE A 214 -10.10 -16.52 7.65
N VAL A 215 -11.30 -16.37 8.21
CA VAL A 215 -11.78 -15.09 8.73
C VAL A 215 -11.79 -15.06 10.26
N GLN A 216 -11.51 -13.88 10.81
CA GLN A 216 -11.67 -13.56 12.22
C GLN A 216 -11.83 -12.06 12.39
N GLN A 217 -12.81 -11.62 13.17
CA GLN A 217 -12.93 -10.20 13.54
C GLN A 217 -12.04 -9.90 14.75
N THR A 218 -10.84 -9.41 14.47
CA THR A 218 -9.85 -9.04 15.50
C THR A 218 -9.40 -7.60 15.28
N ALA A 219 -9.41 -6.80 16.34
CA ALA A 219 -8.84 -5.46 16.33
C ALA A 219 -7.32 -5.50 16.50
N GLY A 220 -6.62 -4.53 15.90
CA GLY A 220 -5.17 -4.44 15.89
C GLY A 220 -4.64 -3.09 16.39
N ARG A 221 -3.40 -3.11 16.88
CA ARG A 221 -2.60 -1.89 17.15
C ARG A 221 -1.64 -1.56 15.99
N GLN A 222 -1.38 -2.54 15.14
CA GLN A 222 -0.60 -2.39 13.92
C GLN A 222 -1.56 -1.96 12.81
N LEU A 223 -1.32 -0.79 12.24
CA LEU A 223 -2.22 -0.13 11.29
C LEU A 223 -1.46 0.24 10.03
N ARG A 224 -2.16 0.18 8.90
CA ARG A 224 -1.80 0.84 7.65
C ARG A 224 -2.56 2.15 7.54
N MET A 225 -1.82 3.24 7.47
CA MET A 225 -2.31 4.59 7.26
C MET A 225 -2.02 4.99 5.82
N VAL A 226 -3.03 5.47 5.10
CA VAL A 226 -2.85 5.97 3.73
C VAL A 226 -3.47 7.36 3.63
N ALA A 227 -2.65 8.37 3.37
CA ALA A 227 -3.12 9.71 3.03
C ALA A 227 -3.00 9.92 1.52
N ARG A 228 -4.10 10.35 0.90
CA ARG A 228 -4.13 10.72 -0.52
C ARG A 228 -4.23 12.23 -0.64
N VAL A 229 -3.17 12.87 -1.11
CA VAL A 229 -3.07 14.32 -1.27
C VAL A 229 -3.23 14.67 -2.74
N PRO A 230 -4.32 15.35 -3.14
CA PRO A 230 -4.52 15.76 -4.51
C PRO A 230 -3.59 16.92 -4.89
N ASN A 231 -3.04 16.86 -6.09
CA ASN A 231 -2.31 17.94 -6.73
C ASN A 231 -3.25 18.78 -7.62
N ALA A 232 -2.84 20.01 -7.93
CA ALA A 232 -3.65 20.92 -8.75
C ALA A 232 -3.87 20.45 -10.19
N ASP A 233 -3.00 19.57 -10.70
CA ASP A 233 -3.07 18.98 -12.04
C ASP A 233 -3.97 17.73 -12.11
N GLY A 234 -4.64 17.38 -11.01
CA GLY A 234 -5.48 16.19 -10.90
C GLY A 234 -4.72 14.89 -10.61
N SER A 235 -3.39 14.93 -10.56
CA SER A 235 -2.60 13.84 -9.98
C SER A 235 -2.75 13.84 -8.45
N ALA A 236 -2.22 12.82 -7.79
CA ALA A 236 -2.16 12.79 -6.34
C ALA A 236 -0.85 12.17 -5.87
N VAL A 237 -0.49 12.42 -4.61
CA VAL A 237 0.53 11.63 -3.91
C VAL A 237 -0.18 10.79 -2.86
N GLU A 238 0.12 9.50 -2.84
CA GLU A 238 -0.26 8.63 -1.74
C GLU A 238 0.91 8.39 -0.82
N VAL A 239 0.72 8.73 0.44
CA VAL A 239 1.67 8.51 1.52
C VAL A 239 1.16 7.36 2.35
N LEU A 240 1.93 6.28 2.44
CA LEU A 240 1.60 5.09 3.21
C LEU A 240 2.56 4.93 4.38
N ARG A 241 2.01 4.71 5.58
CA ARG A 241 2.79 4.40 6.78
C ARG A 241 2.16 3.18 7.44
N ASP A 242 2.96 2.14 7.68
CA ASP A 242 2.55 1.09 8.62
C ASP A 242 3.14 1.40 10.00
N VAL A 243 2.28 1.39 11.00
CA VAL A 243 2.55 1.91 12.33
C VAL A 243 2.10 0.94 13.41
N ASP A 244 2.83 0.90 14.50
CA ASP A 244 2.41 0.26 15.74
C ASP A 244 2.06 1.34 16.77
N LEU A 245 0.81 1.37 17.23
CA LEU A 245 0.35 2.30 18.26
C LEU A 245 0.92 2.00 19.65
N THR A 246 1.76 0.99 19.81
CA THR A 246 2.43 0.69 21.08
C THR A 246 3.49 1.76 21.36
N PRO A 247 3.41 2.48 22.49
CA PRO A 247 4.37 3.52 22.80
C PRO A 247 5.79 2.97 22.91
N ASP A 248 6.73 3.65 22.26
CA ASP A 248 8.14 3.30 22.37
C ASP A 248 8.72 3.89 23.65
N ARG A 249 9.01 3.03 24.62
CA ARG A 249 9.62 3.45 25.89
C ARG A 249 11.03 4.02 25.73
N ARG A 250 11.74 3.71 24.64
CA ARG A 250 13.12 4.18 24.42
C ARG A 250 13.16 5.59 23.84
N SER A 251 12.37 5.85 22.80
CA SER A 251 12.30 7.17 22.16
C SER A 251 11.30 8.12 22.82
N GLY A 252 10.38 7.61 23.65
CA GLY A 252 9.26 8.38 24.17
C GLY A 252 8.18 8.66 23.12
N ALA A 253 8.30 8.09 21.91
CA ALA A 253 7.33 8.28 20.85
C ALA A 253 6.01 7.56 21.17
N PRO A 254 4.86 8.20 20.90
CA PRO A 254 3.54 7.62 21.17
C PRO A 254 3.19 6.42 20.26
N TRP A 255 3.87 6.29 19.13
CA TRP A 255 3.76 5.18 18.17
C TRP A 255 5.10 4.96 17.46
N GLN A 256 5.23 3.82 16.79
CA GLN A 256 6.39 3.48 15.95
C GLN A 256 5.96 3.36 14.49
N ILE A 257 6.74 3.92 13.58
CA ILE A 257 6.61 3.69 12.14
C ILE A 257 7.67 2.66 11.75
N PHE A 258 7.26 1.55 11.15
CA PHE A 258 8.19 0.49 10.73
C PHE A 258 8.19 0.26 9.21
N HIS A 259 7.18 0.75 8.49
CA HIS A 259 7.19 0.79 7.04
C HIS A 259 6.69 2.15 6.53
N ALA A 260 7.34 2.66 5.49
CA ALA A 260 7.00 3.91 4.84
C ALA A 260 7.17 3.77 3.33
N SER A 261 6.16 4.18 2.59
CA SER A 261 6.24 4.32 1.14
C SER A 261 5.46 5.54 0.66
N GLU A 262 5.84 6.03 -0.51
CA GLU A 262 5.18 7.12 -1.19
C GLU A 262 5.08 6.79 -2.67
N ARG A 263 3.95 7.14 -3.27
CA ARG A 263 3.76 6.95 -4.71
C ARG A 263 3.02 8.11 -5.32
N ALA A 264 3.51 8.55 -6.47
CA ALA A 264 2.74 9.43 -7.34
C ALA A 264 1.63 8.61 -8.02
N VAL A 265 0.41 9.12 -7.94
CA VAL A 265 -0.76 8.60 -8.62
C VAL A 265 -1.06 9.55 -9.79
N PRO A 266 -0.93 9.10 -11.04
CA PRO A 266 -1.23 9.96 -12.19
C PRO A 266 -2.71 10.35 -12.18
N ALA A 267 -3.02 11.49 -12.81
CA ALA A 267 -4.40 11.89 -13.03
C ALA A 267 -5.14 10.79 -13.82
N PRO A 268 -6.43 10.53 -13.52
CA PRO A 268 -7.21 9.58 -14.30
C PRO A 268 -7.24 10.02 -15.76
N THR A 269 -6.78 9.16 -16.66
CA THR A 269 -6.97 9.35 -18.10
C THR A 269 -8.46 9.17 -18.40
N ASN A 270 -9.17 10.26 -18.69
CA ASN A 270 -10.56 10.15 -19.18
C ASN A 270 -10.56 9.28 -20.46
N PRO A 271 -11.48 8.29 -20.57
CA PRO A 271 -11.65 7.49 -21.77
C PRO A 271 -12.20 8.30 -22.95
#